data_AF-A0A2V7RAM1-F1
#
_entry.id   AF-A0A2V7RAM1-F1
#
_cell.length_a   1.000
_cell.length_b   1.000
_cell.length_c   1.000
_cell.angle_alpha   90.00
_cell.angle_beta   90.00
_cell.angle_gamma   90.00
#
_symmetry.space_group_name_H-M   'P 1'
#
loop_
_entity.id
_entity.type
_entity.pdbx_description
1 polymer ?
#
loop_
_entity_poly.entity_id
_entity_poly.type
_entity_poly.pdbx_seq_one_letter_code
_entity_poly.pdbx_strand_id
1 'polypeptide(L)'
;MFDAMKSVHFGWQGADTTWFKFWLGNGLCVSALFVPAIVALWVLGGLDSIQRHALLPVAWAVFASIALVALLGFKYFGPRAGVGFSAIAILTAVAIVAGS
;
A
#
# COMPACT_ATOMS: atom_id res chain seq x y z
N MET A 1 -9.88 -15.30 -19.42
CA MET A 1 -9.81 -13.89 -18.96
C MET A 1 -8.37 -13.44 -18.74
N PHE A 2 -7.56 -14.19 -17.97
CA PHE A 2 -6.14 -13.85 -17.77
C PHE A 2 -5.33 -13.86 -19.08
N ASP A 3 -5.53 -14.86 -19.95
CA ASP A 3 -4.86 -14.90 -21.25
C ASP A 3 -5.29 -13.76 -22.19
N ALA A 4 -6.56 -13.35 -22.12
CA ALA A 4 -7.06 -12.19 -22.87
C ALA A 4 -6.41 -10.88 -22.40
N MET A 5 -6.13 -10.72 -21.10
CA MET A 5 -5.41 -9.54 -20.59
C MET A 5 -3.96 -9.47 -21.07
N LYS A 6 -3.36 -10.62 -21.41
CA LYS A 6 -2.00 -10.69 -21.95
C LYS A 6 -1.95 -10.41 -23.45
N SER A 7 -3.06 -10.53 -24.18
CA SER A 7 -3.10 -10.40 -25.64
C SER A 7 -3.65 -9.06 -26.13
N VAL A 8 -4.35 -8.29 -25.28
CA VAL A 8 -4.87 -6.96 -25.65
C VAL A 8 -3.81 -5.91 -25.40
N HIS A 9 -3.28 -5.35 -26.50
CA HIS A 9 -2.28 -4.29 -26.52
C HIS A 9 -2.93 -2.89 -26.57
N PHE A 10 -2.30 -1.92 -25.92
CA PHE A 10 -2.66 -0.51 -25.99
C PHE A 10 -1.47 0.39 -25.64
N GLY A 11 -1.49 1.62 -26.13
CA GLY A 11 -0.48 2.64 -25.81
C GLY A 11 -0.72 3.28 -24.45
N TRP A 12 0.31 3.34 -23.60
CA TRP A 12 0.28 4.02 -22.31
C TRP A 12 1.59 4.79 -22.09
N GLN A 13 1.50 6.11 -21.89
CA GLN A 13 2.66 7.00 -21.72
C GLN A 13 3.76 6.80 -22.79
N GLY A 14 3.34 6.56 -24.05
CA GLY A 14 4.26 6.35 -25.18
C GLY A 14 4.83 4.93 -25.30
N ALA A 15 4.51 4.01 -24.38
CA ALA A 15 4.89 2.60 -24.47
C ALA A 15 3.72 1.71 -24.91
N ASP A 16 3.99 0.71 -25.74
CA ASP A 16 3.04 -0.37 -26.00
C ASP A 16 3.02 -1.37 -24.83
N THR A 17 1.85 -1.60 -24.26
CA THR A 17 1.68 -2.48 -23.10
C THR A 17 0.40 -3.32 -23.22
N THR A 18 0.27 -4.31 -22.35
CA THR A 18 -0.94 -5.14 -22.25
C THR A 18 -1.66 -4.86 -20.94
N TRP A 19 -2.95 -5.18 -20.86
CA TRP A 19 -3.71 -5.03 -19.61
C TRP A 19 -3.02 -5.77 -18.47
N PHE A 20 -2.49 -6.96 -18.72
CA PHE A 20 -1.75 -7.72 -17.73
C PHE A 20 -0.52 -6.96 -17.21
N LYS A 21 0.34 -6.44 -18.11
CA LYS A 21 1.56 -5.70 -17.73
C LYS A 21 1.25 -4.40 -17.01
N PHE A 22 0.22 -3.67 -17.45
CA PHE A 22 -0.26 -2.46 -16.79
C PHE A 22 -0.67 -2.72 -15.33
N TRP A 23 -1.53 -3.72 -15.12
CA TRP A 23 -2.02 -4.08 -13.79
C TRP A 23 -0.93 -4.65 -12.88
N LEU A 24 -0.06 -5.50 -13.42
CA LEU A 24 1.08 -6.04 -12.69
C LEU A 24 2.05 -4.92 -12.27
N GLY A 25 2.41 -4.02 -13.18
CA GLY A 25 3.29 -2.89 -12.89
C GLY A 25 2.71 -1.96 -11.82
N ASN A 26 1.42 -1.66 -11.88
CA ASN A 26 0.74 -0.84 -10.88
C ASN A 26 0.78 -1.51 -9.49
N GLY A 27 0.50 -2.82 -9.44
CA GLY A 27 0.62 -3.63 -8.22
C GLY A 27 2.04 -3.60 -7.64
N LEU A 28 3.07 -3.77 -8.48
CA LEU A 28 4.47 -3.69 -8.05
C LEU A 28 4.86 -2.32 -7.50
N CYS A 29 4.42 -1.22 -8.14
CA CYS A 29 4.66 0.13 -7.63
C CYS A 29 4.04 0.33 -6.24
N VAL A 30 2.81 -0.15 -6.05
CA VAL A 30 2.12 -0.07 -4.75
C VAL A 30 2.83 -0.94 -3.70
N SER A 31 3.24 -2.17 -4.05
CA SER A 31 4.03 -3.02 -3.16
C SER A 31 5.37 -2.37 -2.78
N ALA A 32 6.05 -1.73 -3.73
CA ALA A 32 7.30 -1.02 -3.49
C ALA A 32 7.13 0.19 -2.55
N LEU A 33 5.94 0.80 -2.48
CA LEU A 33 5.61 1.82 -1.47
C LEU A 33 5.35 1.21 -0.09
N PHE A 34 4.66 0.07 -0.04
CA PHE A 34 4.30 -0.57 1.23
C PHE A 34 5.48 -1.20 1.96
N VAL A 35 6.46 -1.76 1.25
CA VAL A 35 7.64 -2.39 1.87
C VAL A 35 8.41 -1.40 2.77
N PRO A 36 8.80 -0.20 2.31
CA PRO A 36 9.41 0.83 3.16
C PRO A 36 8.52 1.24 4.32
N ALA A 37 7.21 1.38 4.13
CA ALA A 37 6.28 1.73 5.20
C ALA A 37 6.26 0.66 6.31
N ILE A 38 6.24 -0.62 5.94
CA ILE A 38 6.32 -1.75 6.88
C ILE A 38 7.66 -1.74 7.61
N VAL A 39 8.78 -1.54 6.90
CA VAL A 39 10.11 -1.47 7.51
C VAL A 39 10.21 -0.30 8.49
N ALA A 40 9.70 0.88 8.12
CA ALA A 40 9.68 2.05 9.00
C ALA A 40 8.90 1.76 10.29
N LEU A 41 7.70 1.17 10.19
CA LEU A 41 6.90 0.79 11.36
C LEU A 41 7.59 -0.28 12.22
N TRP A 42 8.26 -1.25 11.59
CA TRP A 42 9.04 -2.28 12.28
C TRP A 42 10.18 -1.66 13.11
N VAL A 43 10.94 -0.75 12.50
CA VAL A 43 12.03 -0.03 13.19
C VAL A 43 11.49 0.80 14.34
N LEU A 44 10.39 1.54 14.15
CA LEU A 44 9.74 2.32 15.21
C LEU A 44 9.31 1.45 16.40
N GLY A 45 8.82 0.23 16.13
CA GLY A 45 8.45 -0.73 17.17
C GLY A 45 9.64 -1.26 17.99
N GLY A 46 10.87 -1.13 17.49
CA GLY A 46 12.10 -1.51 18.21
C GLY A 46 12.70 -0.41 19.10
N LEU A 47 12.21 0.83 19.02
CA LEU A 47 12.74 1.96 19.79
C LEU A 47 12.30 1.92 21.26
N ASP A 48 13.05 2.60 22.13
CA ASP A 48 12.62 2.83 23.51
C ASP A 48 11.36 3.69 23.59
N SER A 49 10.70 3.69 24.75
CA SER A 49 9.39 4.33 24.94
C SER A 49 9.39 5.84 24.68
N ILE A 50 10.49 6.55 24.98
CA ILE A 50 10.60 8.00 24.80
C ILE A 50 10.73 8.32 23.31
N GLN A 51 11.63 7.62 22.61
CA GLN A 51 11.82 7.79 21.17
C GLN A 51 10.59 7.39 20.37
N ARG A 52 9.91 6.32 20.77
CA ARG A 52 8.68 5.85 20.13
C ARG A 52 7.56 6.87 20.28
N HIS A 53 7.41 7.48 21.47
CA HIS A 53 6.42 8.55 21.68
C HIS A 53 6.71 9.78 20.83
N ALA A 54 7.98 10.17 20.68
CA ALA A 54 8.37 11.31 19.84
C ALA A 54 8.06 11.08 18.35
N LEU A 55 8.04 9.82 17.90
CA LEU A 55 7.84 9.44 16.49
C LEU A 55 6.42 8.91 16.18
N LEU A 56 5.51 8.92 17.16
CA LEU A 56 4.08 8.63 16.97
C LEU A 56 3.45 9.37 15.78
N PRO A 57 3.71 10.67 15.55
CA PRO A 57 3.15 11.38 14.39
C PRO A 57 3.56 10.76 13.05
N VAL A 58 4.79 10.23 12.94
CA VAL A 58 5.28 9.56 11.74
C VAL A 58 4.53 8.26 11.52
N ALA A 59 4.33 7.47 12.58
CA ALA A 59 3.58 6.22 12.49
C ALA A 59 2.13 6.46 12.04
N TRP A 60 1.48 7.50 12.58
CA TRP A 60 0.14 7.92 12.15
C TRP A 60 0.08 8.46 10.73
N ALA A 61 1.11 9.20 10.28
CA ALA A 61 1.20 9.65 8.88
C ALA A 61 1.32 8.47 7.91
N VAL A 62 2.07 7.42 8.29
CA VAL A 62 2.12 6.17 7.54
C VAL A 62 0.73 5.53 7.49
N PHE A 63 0.07 5.32 8.63
CA PHE A 63 -1.29 4.78 8.68
C PHE A 63 -2.26 5.55 7.77
N ALA A 64 -2.31 6.88 7.86
CA ALA A 64 -3.20 7.71 7.06
C ALA A 64 -2.94 7.54 5.56
N SER A 65 -1.67 7.40 5.17
CA SER A 65 -1.28 7.14 3.78
C SER A 65 -1.79 5.77 3.30
N ILE A 66 -1.70 4.73 4.13
CA ILE A 66 -2.22 3.39 3.81
C ILE A 66 -3.76 3.41 3.71
N ALA A 67 -4.44 4.10 4.63
CA ALA A 67 -5.88 4.25 4.62
C ALA A 67 -6.37 4.98 3.36
N LEU A 68 -5.63 6.02 2.92
CA LEU A 68 -5.91 6.71 1.66
C LEU A 68 -5.75 5.79 0.46
N VAL A 69 -4.70 4.96 0.42
CA VAL A 69 -4.51 3.94 -0.62
C VAL A 69 -5.68 2.95 -0.64
N ALA A 70 -6.22 2.56 0.52
CA ALA A 70 -7.41 1.70 0.59
C ALA A 70 -8.66 2.38 0.00
N LEU A 71 -8.91 3.64 0.33
CA LEU A 71 -10.02 4.42 -0.22
C LEU A 71 -9.92 4.56 -1.75
N LEU A 72 -8.72 4.87 -2.25
CA LEU A 72 -8.44 4.93 -3.69
C LEU A 72 -8.58 3.54 -4.34
N GLY A 73 -8.18 2.48 -3.63
CA GLY A 73 -8.40 1.08 -3.96
C GLY A 73 -9.87 0.79 -4.27
N PHE A 74 -10.79 1.13 -3.36
CA PHE A 74 -12.22 0.97 -3.59
C PHE A 74 -12.72 1.79 -4.77
N LYS A 75 -12.32 3.06 -4.86
CA LYS A 75 -12.84 4.00 -5.85
C LYS A 75 -12.42 3.69 -7.29
N TYR A 76 -11.16 3.28 -7.49
CA TYR A 76 -10.56 3.17 -8.83
C TYR A 76 -10.23 1.74 -9.25
N PHE A 77 -10.06 0.82 -8.30
CA PHE A 77 -9.56 -0.53 -8.55
C PHE A 77 -10.56 -1.63 -8.15
N GLY A 78 -11.68 -1.24 -7.57
CA GLY A 78 -12.77 -2.11 -7.17
C GLY A 78 -12.57 -2.75 -5.79
N PRO A 79 -13.57 -3.53 -5.33
CA PRO A 79 -13.66 -3.96 -3.93
C PRO A 79 -12.49 -4.80 -3.44
N ARG A 80 -11.93 -5.67 -4.30
CA ARG A 80 -10.84 -6.58 -3.92
C ARG A 80 -9.57 -5.83 -3.54
N ALA A 81 -9.21 -4.79 -4.29
CA ALA A 81 -8.05 -3.95 -4.00
C ALA A 81 -8.28 -3.15 -2.72
N GLY A 82 -9.45 -2.53 -2.58
CA GLY A 82 -9.83 -1.79 -1.37
C GLY A 82 -9.73 -2.62 -0.09
N VAL A 83 -10.32 -3.82 -0.07
CA VAL A 83 -10.29 -4.73 1.08
C VAL A 83 -8.86 -5.13 1.47
N GLY A 84 -8.01 -5.45 0.49
CA GLY A 84 -6.62 -5.81 0.74
C GLY A 84 -5.85 -4.70 1.45
N PHE A 85 -5.96 -3.46 0.96
CA PHE A 85 -5.30 -2.31 1.58
C PHE A 85 -5.93 -1.91 2.91
N SER A 86 -7.24 -2.08 3.10
CA SER A 86 -7.89 -1.88 4.39
C SER A 86 -7.37 -2.82 5.47
N ALA A 87 -7.12 -4.09 5.13
CA ALA A 87 -6.52 -5.04 6.06
C ALA A 87 -5.14 -4.56 6.54
N ILE A 88 -4.30 -4.08 5.61
CA ILE A 88 -2.99 -3.50 5.94
C ILE A 88 -3.15 -2.26 6.82
N ALA A 89 -4.08 -1.35 6.50
CA ALA A 89 -4.35 -0.16 7.30
C ALA A 89 -4.71 -0.54 8.75
N ILE A 90 -5.62 -1.50 8.93
CA ILE A 90 -6.07 -1.96 10.24
C ILE A 90 -4.90 -2.57 11.02
N LEU A 91 -4.11 -3.44 10.41
CA LEU A 91 -2.93 -4.03 11.05
C LEU A 91 -1.92 -2.96 11.48
N THR A 92 -1.71 -1.93 10.66
CA THR A 92 -0.87 -0.79 11.01
C THR A 92 -1.44 -0.02 12.20
N ALA A 93 -2.74 0.27 12.25
CA ALA A 93 -3.37 0.94 13.39
C ALA A 93 -3.23 0.13 14.68
N VAL A 94 -3.46 -1.18 14.62
CA VAL A 94 -3.28 -2.08 15.77
C VAL A 94 -1.84 -2.06 16.25
N ALA A 95 -0.86 -2.13 15.35
CA ALA A 95 0.55 -2.07 15.70
C ALA A 95 0.95 -0.74 16.37
N ILE A 96 0.39 0.38 15.90
CA ILE A 96 0.63 1.69 16.50
C ILE A 96 0.06 1.73 17.92
N VAL A 97 -1.21 1.35 18.10
CA VAL A 97 -1.90 1.43 19.40
C VAL A 97 -1.33 0.43 20.42
N ALA A 98 -0.97 -0.78 19.99
CA ALA A 98 -0.35 -1.77 20.87
C ALA A 98 1.10 -1.43 21.24
N GLY A 99 1.77 -0.62 20.41
CA GLY A 99 3.16 -0.20 20.61
C GLY A 99 3.32 1.13 21.34
N SER A 100 2.30 1.97 21.39
CA SER A 100 2.28 3.31 22.01
C SER A 100 2.09 3.28 23.52
#